data_AF-A0A4R0NHX0-F1
#
_entry.id   AF-A0A4R0NHX0-F1
#
_cell.length_a   1.000
_cell.length_b   1.000
_cell.length_c   1.000
_cell.angle_alpha   90.00
_cell.angle_beta   90.00
_cell.angle_gamma   90.00
#
_symmetry.space_group_name_H-M   'P 1'
#
loop_
_entity.id
_entity.type
_entity.pdbx_description
1 polymer ?
#
loop_
_entity_poly.entity_id
_entity_poly.type
_entity_poly.pdbx_seq_one_letter_code
_entity_poly.pdbx_strand_id
1 'polypeptide(L)' 'MCCKAAATDKAVFVVYNPAKHDFVVQMGGAVRSALEYELLLPADYTGDTVHSWIAFMSADEKEVSTSQYVGTVIVM' A
#
# COMPACT_ATOMS: atom_id res chain seq x y z
N MET A 1 0.54 -25.91 6.93
CA MET A 1 0.98 -24.65 6.31
C MET A 1 -0.16 -24.15 5.42
N CYS A 2 -1.00 -23.25 5.91
CA CYS A 2 -2.01 -22.58 5.10
C CYS A 2 -2.13 -21.15 5.63
N CYS A 3 -1.64 -20.21 4.83
CA CYS A 3 -1.67 -18.77 5.07
C CYS A 3 -3.14 -18.35 5.24
N LYS A 4 -3.49 -17.96 6.47
CA LYS A 4 -4.86 -17.59 6.81
C LYS A 4 -5.09 -16.14 6.40
N ALA A 5 -5.59 -15.95 5.18
CA ALA A 5 -6.13 -14.68 4.73
C ALA A 5 -7.34 -14.32 5.60
N ALA A 6 -7.24 -13.27 6.43
CA ALA A 6 -8.30 -12.80 7.30
C ALA A 6 -8.86 -11.45 6.86
N ALA A 7 -10.15 -11.22 7.12
CA ALA A 7 -10.80 -9.94 6.90
C ALA A 7 -10.19 -8.79 7.73
N THR A 8 -9.56 -9.14 8.86
CA THR A 8 -8.90 -8.23 9.80
C THR A 8 -7.44 -7.94 9.44
N ASP A 9 -6.89 -8.59 8.41
CA ASP A 9 -5.53 -8.28 7.96
C ASP A 9 -5.47 -6.82 7.54
N LYS A 10 -4.39 -6.14 7.90
CA LYS A 10 -4.21 -4.73 7.58
C LYS A 10 -3.48 -4.60 6.25
N ALA A 11 -3.99 -3.75 5.37
CA ALA A 11 -3.34 -3.40 4.12
C ALA A 11 -2.09 -2.56 4.39
N VAL A 12 -1.03 -2.88 3.66
CA VAL A 12 0.21 -2.12 3.57
C VAL A 12 0.31 -1.59 2.16
N PHE A 13 0.48 -0.28 2.03
CA PHE A 13 0.62 0.40 0.74
C PHE A 13 2.03 0.93 0.58
N VAL A 14 2.59 0.77 -0.61
CA VAL A 14 3.87 1.37 -0.98
C VAL A 14 3.68 2.13 -2.28
N VAL A 15 4.09 3.40 -2.29
CA VAL A 15 4.03 4.27 -3.47
C VAL A 15 5.44 4.80 -3.74
N TYR A 16 5.99 4.50 -4.91
CA TYR A 16 7.30 4.96 -5.34
C TYR A 16 7.17 6.01 -6.44
N ASN A 17 7.85 7.14 -6.26
CA ASN A 17 7.99 8.17 -7.26
C ASN A 17 9.38 8.08 -7.93
N PRO A 18 9.46 7.63 -9.19
CA PRO A 18 10.73 7.50 -9.91
C PRO A 18 11.36 8.86 -10.27
N ALA A 19 10.58 9.93 -10.40
CA ALA A 19 11.11 11.26 -10.75
C ALA A 19 11.89 11.88 -9.57
N LYS A 20 11.45 11.58 -8.34
CA LYS A 20 12.05 12.08 -7.10
C LYS A 20 12.98 11.09 -6.42
N HIS A 21 12.99 9.84 -6.86
CA HIS A 21 13.65 8.72 -6.19
C HIS A 21 13.21 8.56 -4.73
N ASP A 22 11.93 8.82 -4.45
CA ASP A 22 11.36 8.81 -3.11
C ASP A 22 10.15 7.87 -3.03
N PHE A 23 9.84 7.39 -1.83
CA PHE A 23 8.76 6.44 -1.60
C PHE A 23 8.00 6.72 -0.31
N VAL A 24 6.70 6.47 -0.35
CA VAL A 24 5.79 6.53 0.80
C VAL A 24 5.37 5.11 1.14
N VAL A 25 5.48 4.75 2.42
CA VAL A 25 4.96 3.49 2.95
C VAL A 25 3.90 3.78 3.99
N GLN A 26 2.70 3.25 3.78
CA GLN A 26 1.65 3.25 4.78
C GLN A 26 1.47 1.82 5.32
N MET A 27 1.95 1.60 6.53
CA MET A 27 1.69 0.36 7.26
C MET A 27 0.34 0.46 7.96
N GLY A 28 -0.47 -0.58 7.82
CA GLY A 28 -1.70 -0.71 8.58
C GLY A 28 -2.82 0.28 8.19
N GLY A 29 -2.89 0.73 6.93
CA GLY A 29 -3.78 1.82 6.51
C GLY A 29 -5.27 1.50 6.68
N ALA A 30 -5.69 0.30 6.28
CA ALA A 30 -7.07 -0.17 6.44
C ALA A 30 -7.10 -1.67 6.70
N VAL A 31 -8.16 -2.16 7.36
CA VAL A 31 -8.43 -3.60 7.39
C VAL A 31 -8.88 -4.07 6.01
N ARG A 32 -8.57 -5.30 5.64
CA ARG A 32 -8.89 -5.89 4.33
C ARG A 32 -10.37 -5.83 4.00
N SER A 33 -11.23 -5.95 5.01
CA SER A 33 -12.69 -5.83 4.87
C SER A 33 -13.19 -4.41 4.61
N ALA A 34 -12.35 -3.39 4.75
CA ALA A 34 -12.72 -2.01 4.41
C ALA A 34 -12.86 -1.83 2.88
N LEU A 35 -12.20 -2.69 2.09
CA LEU A 35 -12.20 -2.72 0.61
C LEU A 35 -11.60 -1.48 -0.08
N GLU A 36 -11.54 -0.35 0.61
CA GLU A 36 -11.05 0.92 0.12
C GLU A 36 -10.18 1.62 1.16
N TYR A 37 -9.22 2.41 0.68
CA TYR A 37 -8.36 3.26 1.50
C TYR A 37 -7.86 4.45 0.69
N GLU A 38 -7.98 5.65 1.25
CA GLU A 38 -7.41 6.88 0.69
C GLU A 38 -6.02 7.12 1.29
N LEU A 39 -4.99 7.11 0.44
CA LEU A 39 -3.62 7.41 0.85
C LEU A 39 -3.26 8.85 0.49
N LEU A 40 -2.92 9.64 1.52
CA LEU A 40 -2.40 10.98 1.32
C LEU A 40 -0.94 10.91 0.87
N LEU A 41 -0.65 11.48 -0.30
CA LEU A 41 0.70 11.62 -0.83
C LEU A 41 1.25 13.03 -0.57
N PRO A 42 2.57 13.19 -0.47
CA PRO A 42 3.21 14.50 -0.41
C PRO A 42 2.76 15.43 -1.55
N ALA A 43 2.48 16.69 -1.22
CA ALA A 43 1.98 17.66 -2.21
C ALA A 43 2.97 17.91 -3.35
N ASP A 44 4.26 17.68 -3.13
CA ASP A 44 5.28 17.84 -4.15
C ASP A 44 5.26 16.72 -5.21
N TYR A 45 4.50 15.64 -5.01
CA TYR A 45 4.30 14.56 -6.01
C TYR A 45 3.28 14.94 -7.10
N THR A 46 2.56 16.05 -6.93
CA THR A 46 1.55 16.53 -7.88
C THR A 46 2.12 16.61 -9.30
N GLY A 47 1.46 15.96 -10.26
CA GLY A 47 1.87 15.88 -11.66
C GLY A 47 2.83 14.73 -11.98
N ASP A 48 3.38 14.04 -10.98
CA ASP A 48 4.28 12.91 -11.20
C ASP A 48 3.51 11.59 -11.40
N THR A 49 4.10 10.70 -12.19
CA THR A 49 3.64 9.32 -12.28
C THR A 49 4.30 8.48 -11.19
N VAL A 50 3.50 7.89 -10.32
CA VAL A 50 3.99 7.02 -9.24
C VAL A 50 3.60 5.56 -9.47
N HIS A 51 4.41 4.65 -8.97
CA HIS A 51 4.18 3.21 -8.97
C HIS A 51 3.64 2.76 -7.62
N SER A 52 2.64 1.88 -7.61
CA SER A 52 1.94 1.46 -6.39
C SER A 52 1.98 -0.05 -6.17
N TRP A 53 2.15 -0.47 -4.92
CA TRP A 53 2.09 -1.86 -4.47
C TRP A 53 1.20 -1.99 -3.22
N ILE A 54 0.62 -3.18 -3.06
CA ILE A 54 -0.16 -3.55 -1.89
C ILE A 54 0.34 -4.88 -1.31
N ALA A 55 0.37 -4.99 0.01
CA ALA A 55 0.52 -6.23 0.76
C ALA A 55 -0.49 -6.29 1.90
N PHE A 56 -0.64 -7.45 2.53
CA PHE A 56 -1.45 -7.62 3.73
C PHE A 56 -0.60 -8.11 4.89
N MET A 57 -0.81 -7.51 6.05
CA MET A 57 -0.17 -7.85 7.30
C MET A 57 -1.22 -8.42 8.25
N SER A 58 -0.88 -9.47 8.99
CA SER A 58 -1.79 -10.05 9.99
C SER A 58 -2.16 -9.01 11.05
N ALA A 59 -3.31 -9.17 11.68
CA ALA A 59 -3.78 -8.24 12.71
C ALA A 59 -2.81 -8.10 13.91
N ASP A 60 -2.05 -9.16 14.20
CA ASP A 60 -1.00 -9.20 15.23
C ASP A 60 0.40 -8.80 14.71
N GLU A 61 0.49 -8.39 13.45
CA GLU A 61 1.69 -7.83 12.79
C GLU A 61 2.88 -8.80 12.70
N LYS A 62 2.64 -10.10 12.84
CA LYS A 62 3.68 -11.15 12.80
C LYS A 62 3.87 -11.80 11.44
N GLU A 63 2.84 -11.76 10.60
CA GLU A 63 2.87 -12.33 9.26
C GLU A 63 2.59 -11.23 8.23
N VAL A 64 3.34 -11.25 7.13
CA VAL A 64 3.13 -10.34 6.01
C VAL A 64 3.11 -11.15 4.71
N SER A 65 2.16 -10.83 3.83
CA SER A 65 2.07 -11.43 2.51
C SER A 65 3.14 -10.89 1.58
N THR A 66 3.38 -11.59 0.47
CA THR A 66 4.11 -11.00 -0.66
C THR A 66 3.36 -9.77 -1.17
N SER A 67 4.11 -8.71 -1.50
CA SER A 67 3.54 -7.53 -2.14
C SER A 67 3.16 -7.81 -3.59
N GLN A 68 2.09 -7.16 -4.04
CA GLN A 68 1.65 -7.19 -5.43
C GLN A 68 1.69 -5.80 -6.02
N TYR A 69 2.11 -5.72 -7.28
CA TYR A 69 2.09 -4.47 -8.03
C TYR A 69 0.66 -4.16 -8.48
N VAL A 70 0.19 -2.97 -8.16
CA VAL A 70 -1.18 -2.53 -8.45
C VAL A 70 -1.22 -1.74 -9.77
N GLY A 71 -0.18 -0.94 -10.05
CA GLY A 71 -0.10 -0.16 -11.27
C GLY A 71 0.58 1.20 -11.07
N THR A 72 0.42 2.05 -12.08
CA THR A 72 0.84 3.46 -12.02
C THR A 72 -0.36 4.39 -11.93
N VAL A 73 -0.16 5.53 -11.26
CA VAL A 73 -1.15 6.61 -11.19
C VAL A 73 -0.45 7.96 -11.33
N ILE A 74 -1.10 8.92 -11.98
CA ILE A 74 -0.65 10.32 -11.98
C ILE A 74 -1.27 10.98 -10.75
N VAL A 75 -0.44 11.59 -9.92
CA VAL A 75 -0.92 12.35 -8.75
C VAL A 75 -1.52 13.67 -9.24
N MET A 76 -2.75 13.95 -8.82
CA MET A 76 -3.52 15.14 -9.23
C MET A 76 -3.57 16.19 -8.12
#